data_AF-A0A842V2J1-F1
#
_entry.id   AF-A0A842V2J1-F1
#
_cell.length_a   1.000
_cell.length_b   1.000
_cell.length_c   1.000
_cell.angle_alpha   90.00
_cell.angle_beta   90.00
_cell.angle_gamma   90.00
#
_symmetry.space_group_name_H-M   'P 1'
#
loop_
_entity.id
_entity.type
_entity.pdbx_description
1 polymer ?
#
loop_
_entity_poly.entity_id
_entity_poly.type
_entity_poly.pdbx_seq_one_letter_code
_entity_poly.pdbx_strand_id
1 'polypeptide(L)' 'MLIVRCPRCKKDMKYQEKTSILCSKRKRCVYCGHSFKIKDNIIQKTG' A
#
# COMPACT_ATOMS: atom_id res chain seq x y z
N MET A 1 0.85 -4.34 -11.30
CA MET A 1 1.27 -3.23 -10.38
C MET A 1 0.22 -3.06 -9.28
N LEU A 2 0.61 -2.73 -8.05
CA LEU A 2 -0.33 -2.57 -6.92
C LEU A 2 -0.45 -1.10 -6.51
N ILE A 3 -1.66 -0.55 -6.50
CA ILE A 3 -1.96 0.79 -5.99
C ILE A 3 -2.58 0.67 -4.60
N VAL A 4 -2.00 1.37 -3.64
CA VAL A 4 -2.40 1.35 -2.23
C VAL A 4 -2.61 2.78 -1.77
N ARG A 5 -3.71 3.05 -1.06
CA ARG A 5 -3.96 4.38 -0.49
C ARG A 5 -3.65 4.41 0.99
N CYS A 6 -2.99 5.47 1.45
CA CYS A 6 -2.79 5.65 2.87
C CYS A 6 -4.13 6.03 3.55
N PRO A 7 -4.55 5.32 4.62
CA PRO A 7 -5.80 5.65 5.31
C PRO A 7 -5.76 7.00 6.03
N ARG A 8 -4.56 7.50 6.39
CA ARG A 8 -4.40 8.76 7.12
C ARG A 8 -4.36 9.99 6.21
N CYS A 9 -3.49 9.99 5.21
CA CYS A 9 -3.31 11.14 4.32
C CYS A 9 -4.00 11.01 2.97
N LYS A 10 -4.68 9.89 2.71
CA LYS A 10 -5.43 9.59 1.47
C LYS A 10 -4.59 9.68 0.18
N LYS A 11 -3.26 9.71 0.30
CA LYS A 11 -2.35 9.69 -0.85
C LYS A 11 -2.14 8.27 -1.37
N ASP A 12 -2.03 8.19 -2.69
CA ASP A 12 -1.89 6.93 -3.42
C ASP A 12 -0.41 6.58 -3.59
N MET A 13 -0.09 5.31 -3.41
CA MET A 13 1.26 4.78 -3.45
C MET A 13 1.29 3.58 -4.38
N LYS A 14 2.24 3.57 -5.31
CA LYS A 14 2.42 2.49 -6.26
C LYS A 14 3.49 1.53 -5.76
N TYR A 15 3.16 0.26 -5.68
CA TYR A 15 4.04 -0.85 -5.32
C TYR A 15 4.18 -1.80 -6.51
N GLN A 16 5.38 -2.33 -6.72
CA GLN A 16 5.60 -3.37 -7.74
C GLN A 16 5.02 -4.71 -7.26
N GLU A 17 4.49 -5.49 -8.19
CA GLU A 17 3.69 -6.68 -7.88
C GLU A 17 4.46 -7.92 -7.48
N LYS A 18 5.81 -7.88 -7.50
CA LYS A 18 6.69 -8.98 -7.06
C LYS A 18 6.55 -9.33 -5.57
N THR A 19 5.47 -8.89 -4.94
CA THR A 19 5.35 -8.78 -3.51
C THR A 19 3.97 -9.23 -3.06
N SER A 20 3.60 -10.46 -3.41
CA SER A 20 2.65 -11.24 -2.61
C SER A 20 3.00 -11.20 -1.11
N ILE A 21 4.28 -11.01 -0.78
CA ILE A 21 4.82 -10.78 0.57
C ILE A 21 4.42 -9.40 1.16
N LEU A 22 4.16 -8.36 0.34
CA LEU A 22 3.78 -7.03 0.85
C LEU A 22 2.37 -7.00 1.41
N CYS A 23 1.43 -7.80 0.89
CA CYS A 23 0.06 -7.86 1.41
C CYS A 23 0.02 -8.24 2.89
N SER A 24 0.93 -9.11 3.33
CA SER A 24 1.00 -9.55 4.73
C SER A 24 1.80 -8.61 5.64
N LYS A 25 2.52 -7.63 5.08
CA LYS A 25 3.38 -6.72 5.85
C LYS A 25 2.72 -5.35 6.07
N ARG A 26 3.00 -4.75 7.23
CA ARG A 26 2.73 -3.33 7.46
C ARG A 26 3.76 -2.51 6.69
N LYS A 27 3.32 -1.46 6.01
CA LYS A 27 4.21 -0.48 5.38
C LYS A 27 3.94 0.91 5.94
N ARG A 28 5.02 1.68 5.98
CA ARG A 28 5.00 3.08 6.36
C ARG A 28 4.68 3.93 5.12
N CYS A 29 3.71 4.83 5.25
CA CYS A 29 3.41 5.83 4.25
C CYS A 29 4.63 6.74 4.05
N VAL A 30 5.05 6.95 2.81
CA VAL A 30 6.17 7.86 2.49
C VAL A 30 5.82 9.33 2.70
N TYR A 31 4.53 9.67 2.75
CA TYR A 31 4.08 11.06 2.86
C TYR A 31 3.81 11.51 4.29
N CYS A 32 3.15 10.67 5.10
CA CYS A 32 2.76 11.04 6.46
C CYS A 32 3.43 10.18 7.54
N GLY A 33 4.28 9.22 7.16
CA GLY A 33 4.97 8.35 8.09
C GLY A 33 4.07 7.36 8.84
N HIS A 34 2.78 7.27 8.53
CA HIS A 34 1.85 6.36 9.18
C HIS A 34 2.05 4.92 8.74
N SER A 35 2.09 3.98 9.68
CA SER A 35 2.26 2.55 9.40
C SER A 35 0.90 1.85 9.33
N PHE A 36 0.61 1.17 8.22
CA PHE A 36 -0.66 0.51 7.98
C PHE A 36 -0.48 -0.82 7.21
N LYS A 37 -1.47 -1.71 7.29
CA LYS A 37 -1.48 -2.97 6.53
C LYS A 37 -1.85 -2.67 5.07
N ILE A 38 -1.02 -3.12 4.13
CA ILE A 38 -1.28 -2.86 2.71
C ILE A 38 -2.55 -3.56 2.25
N LYS A 39 -2.76 -4.84 2.60
CA LYS A 39 -3.90 -5.64 2.11
C LYS A 39 -5.26 -4.97 2.29
N ASP A 40 -5.45 -4.24 3.40
CA ASP A 40 -6.72 -3.63 3.77
C ASP A 40 -6.94 -2.28 3.05
N ASN A 41 -5.94 -1.80 2.30
CA ASN A 41 -5.91 -0.48 1.70
C ASN A 41 -5.50 -0.51 0.20
N ILE A 42 -5.59 -1.67 -0.44
CA ILE A 42 -5.35 -1.82 -1.88
C ILE A 42 -6.55 -1.23 -2.63
N ILE A 43 -6.28 -0.28 -3.52
CA ILE A 43 -7.29 0.29 -4.42
C ILE A 43 -7.32 -0.47 -5.74
N GLN A 44 -6.15 -0.85 -6.26
CA GLN A 44 -6.08 -1.50 -7.56
C GLN A 44 -4.94 -2.51 -7.58
N LYS A 45 -5.23 -3.69 -8.11
CA LYS A 45 -4.26 -4.73 -8.42
C LYS A 45 -4.35 -4.97 -9.92
N THR A 46 -3.45 -4.39 -10.69
CA THR A 46 -3.35 -4.67 -12.12
C THR A 46 -2.54 -5.94 -12.24
N GLY A 47 -3.20 -7.09 -12.46
CA GLY A 47 -2.55 -8.38 -12.70
C GLY A 47 -1.95 -8.50 -14.10
#